data_AF-A0A0N4VAA0-F1
#
_entry.id   AF-A0A0N4VAA0-F1
#
_cell.length_a   1.000
_cell.length_b   1.000
_cell.length_c   1.000
_cell.angle_alpha   90.00
_cell.angle_beta   90.00
_cell.angle_gamma   90.00
#
_symmetry.space_group_name_H-M   'P 1'
#
loop_
_entity.id
_entity.type
_entity.pdbx_description
1 polymer ?
#
loop_
_entity_poly.entity_id
_entity_poly.type
_entity_poly.pdbx_seq_one_letter_code
_entity_poly.pdbx_strand_id
1 'polypeptide(L)'
;LFFYCKYINIITVCRLGTAFFFFQNNIRWRRLSDLVYTLGDWLRETEMPSRFKKQLREAIDKVIWEVQRWNEKHASLFGDEKPGGLFGIKTQRAHRSEHLRMFYHCLVWKAHMFEIDDYATAQNLIKKECYNWPQMQFQFACAYAMLDLLKDKYRFDAIRLKAFSKKLSDHCLYSFWITILSSPVAWERMFSSDALAPKQMLSLVFQFAILNGFFELMNFIWERVTNAQREYIGILQWGKICFRAKHGSVLRFLCDQLCEINSNTLVRITWNAFYDALHKSIQVESFLMKGANNKRKRDDNLRKMEFLLEHCCPRLRKSMLSLENFKIITDAYAYNQNDAFSLLLDYLSEDQLQLARQSTNRIYSEKKEEFAVHWRKMVFERQQTI
;
A
#
# COMPACT_ATOMS: atom_id res chain seq x y z
N LEU A 1 32.11 0.59 13.37
CA LEU A 1 31.05 0.51 12.32
C LEU A 1 30.76 -0.94 11.87
N PHE A 2 31.75 -1.74 11.46
CA PHE A 2 31.54 -3.13 11.03
C PHE A 2 30.97 -4.08 12.12
N PHE A 3 31.37 -3.92 13.38
CA PHE A 3 30.82 -4.69 14.51
C PHE A 3 29.39 -4.27 14.92
N TYR A 4 29.03 -3.00 14.72
CA TYR A 4 27.70 -2.47 15.03
C TYR A 4 26.65 -2.97 14.03
N CYS A 5 27.01 -3.08 12.74
CA CYS A 5 26.13 -3.67 11.72
C CYS A 5 25.85 -5.16 11.97
N LYS A 6 26.84 -5.95 12.45
CA LYS A 6 26.61 -7.37 12.82
C LYS A 6 25.67 -7.52 14.02
N TYR A 7 25.82 -6.68 15.05
CA TYR A 7 24.95 -6.70 16.22
C TYR A 7 23.52 -6.27 15.92
N ILE A 8 23.34 -5.24 15.08
CA ILE A 8 22.01 -4.81 14.60
C ILE A 8 21.35 -5.93 13.80
N ASN A 9 22.11 -6.65 12.97
CA ASN A 9 21.60 -7.79 12.23
C ASN A 9 21.17 -8.93 13.16
N ILE A 10 21.98 -9.30 14.16
CA ILE A 10 21.62 -10.36 15.12
C ILE A 10 20.39 -9.99 15.93
N ILE A 11 20.32 -8.76 16.46
CA ILE A 11 19.17 -8.29 17.23
C ILE A 11 17.91 -8.26 16.35
N THR A 12 18.03 -7.82 15.10
CA THR A 12 16.89 -7.78 14.16
C THR A 12 16.44 -9.19 13.79
N VAL A 13 17.35 -10.11 13.54
CA VAL A 13 17.07 -11.54 13.28
C VAL A 13 16.43 -12.22 14.49
N CYS A 14 16.93 -11.97 15.70
CA CYS A 14 16.33 -12.50 16.93
C CYS A 14 14.93 -11.93 17.17
N ARG A 15 14.71 -10.63 16.91
CA ARG A 15 13.37 -10.01 17.00
C ARG A 15 12.39 -10.61 16.01
N LEU A 16 12.82 -10.78 14.76
CA LEU A 16 12.03 -11.33 13.68
C LEU A 16 11.65 -12.79 13.98
N GLY A 17 12.64 -13.61 14.36
CA GLY A 17 12.44 -15.01 14.74
C GLY A 17 11.53 -15.17 15.96
N THR A 18 11.69 -14.30 16.97
CA THR A 18 10.84 -14.33 18.17
C THR A 18 9.40 -13.95 17.84
N ALA A 19 9.18 -12.88 17.08
CA ALA A 19 7.84 -12.46 16.68
C ALA A 19 7.14 -13.51 15.80
N PHE A 20 7.85 -14.13 14.86
CA PHE A 20 7.32 -15.22 14.04
C PHE A 20 7.01 -16.46 14.86
N PHE A 21 7.89 -16.84 15.79
CA PHE A 21 7.64 -17.96 16.70
C PHE A 21 6.39 -17.71 17.55
N PHE A 22 6.22 -16.50 18.10
CA PHE A 22 5.03 -16.14 18.86
C PHE A 22 3.77 -16.19 17.99
N PHE A 23 3.84 -15.66 16.78
CA PHE A 23 2.74 -15.74 15.83
C PHE A 23 2.39 -17.19 15.51
N GLN A 24 3.32 -18.00 15.00
CA GLN A 24 3.07 -19.38 14.58
C GLN A 24 2.51 -20.27 15.70
N ASN A 25 2.99 -20.11 16.94
CA ASN A 25 2.51 -20.92 18.07
C ASN A 25 1.11 -20.51 18.56
N ASN A 26 0.71 -19.25 18.38
CA ASN A 26 -0.53 -18.72 18.94
C ASN A 26 -1.62 -18.46 17.89
N ILE A 27 -1.28 -18.44 16.60
CA ILE A 27 -2.17 -18.02 15.52
C ILE A 27 -3.38 -18.94 15.38
N ARG A 28 -3.19 -20.28 15.38
CA ARG A 28 -4.21 -21.33 15.13
C ARG A 28 -5.40 -20.82 14.28
N TRP A 29 -6.64 -21.21 14.62
CA TRP A 29 -7.89 -20.76 13.99
C TRP A 29 -8.42 -19.45 14.60
N ARG A 30 -7.56 -18.70 15.32
CA ARG A 30 -7.98 -17.54 16.12
C ARG A 30 -8.17 -16.32 15.24
N ARG A 31 -9.01 -15.38 15.70
CA ARG A 31 -9.07 -14.04 15.12
C ARG A 31 -7.78 -13.30 15.45
N LEU A 32 -7.31 -12.47 14.52
CA LEU A 32 -6.14 -11.63 14.76
C LEU A 32 -6.36 -10.67 15.94
N SER A 33 -7.59 -10.19 16.15
CA SER A 33 -7.96 -9.38 17.33
C SER A 33 -7.68 -10.10 18.65
N ASP A 34 -8.03 -11.39 18.71
CA ASP A 34 -7.91 -12.19 19.93
C ASP A 34 -6.45 -12.53 20.20
N LEU A 35 -5.67 -12.72 19.13
CA LEU A 35 -4.23 -12.87 19.19
C LEU A 35 -3.55 -11.60 19.73
N VAL A 36 -3.90 -10.41 19.19
CA VAL A 36 -3.39 -9.11 19.68
C VAL A 36 -3.67 -8.96 21.19
N TYR A 37 -4.89 -9.27 21.61
CA TYR A 37 -5.29 -9.15 23.02
C TYR A 37 -4.47 -10.10 23.91
N THR A 38 -4.41 -11.38 23.54
CA THR A 38 -3.67 -12.42 24.29
C THR A 38 -2.17 -12.09 24.38
N LEU A 39 -1.56 -11.63 23.28
CA LEU A 39 -0.15 -11.22 23.28
C LEU A 39 0.06 -9.95 24.10
N GLY A 40 -0.92 -9.04 24.11
CA GLY A 40 -0.91 -7.84 24.96
C GLY A 40 -0.92 -8.17 26.44
N ASP A 41 -1.72 -9.16 26.87
CA ASP A 41 -1.78 -9.64 28.24
C ASP A 41 -0.49 -10.37 28.64
N TRP A 42 -0.02 -11.29 27.81
CA TRP A 42 1.22 -12.02 28.07
C TRP A 42 2.44 -11.10 28.19
N LEU A 43 2.54 -10.07 27.34
CA LEU A 43 3.60 -9.05 27.42
C LEU A 43 3.51 -8.20 28.70
N ARG A 44 2.32 -8.05 29.29
CA ARG A 44 2.14 -7.36 30.57
C ARG A 44 2.66 -8.23 31.72
N GLU A 45 2.30 -9.51 31.72
CA GLU A 45 2.60 -10.48 32.80
C GLU A 45 4.07 -10.93 32.86
N THR A 46 4.79 -10.86 31.75
CA THR A 46 6.19 -11.31 31.71
C THR A 46 7.17 -10.34 32.38
N GLU A 47 8.12 -10.85 33.15
CA GLU A 47 9.20 -10.05 33.77
C GLU A 47 10.31 -9.75 32.75
N MET A 48 10.04 -8.83 31.83
CA MET A 48 11.01 -8.38 30.82
C MET A 48 11.29 -6.87 30.92
N PRO A 49 12.52 -6.41 30.60
CA PRO A 49 12.84 -4.99 30.54
C PRO A 49 11.88 -4.22 29.62
N SER A 50 11.45 -3.04 30.05
CA SER A 50 10.46 -2.22 29.33
C SER A 50 10.84 -1.91 27.88
N ARG A 51 12.13 -1.68 27.62
CA ARG A 51 12.68 -1.48 26.26
C ARG A 51 12.49 -2.71 25.39
N PHE A 52 12.72 -3.91 25.94
CA PHE A 52 12.57 -5.16 25.21
C PHE A 52 11.09 -5.47 24.93
N LYS A 53 10.20 -5.26 25.93
CA LYS A 53 8.74 -5.38 25.74
C LYS A 53 8.23 -4.47 24.63
N LYS A 54 8.70 -3.22 24.58
CA LYS A 54 8.35 -2.27 23.53
C LYS A 54 8.80 -2.75 22.16
N GLN A 55 10.05 -3.17 22.03
CA GLN A 55 10.60 -3.68 20.76
C GLN A 55 9.89 -4.94 20.28
N LEU A 56 9.56 -5.86 21.19
CA LEU A 56 8.83 -7.08 20.87
C LEU A 56 7.39 -6.78 20.44
N ARG A 57 6.72 -5.83 21.11
CA ARG A 57 5.39 -5.36 20.69
C ARG A 57 5.42 -4.76 19.29
N GLU A 58 6.37 -3.88 19.00
CA GLU A 58 6.52 -3.29 17.66
C GLU A 58 6.76 -4.36 16.58
N ALA A 59 7.55 -5.40 16.89
CA ALA A 59 7.78 -6.51 15.97
C ALA A 59 6.51 -7.36 15.74
N ILE A 60 5.77 -7.67 16.80
CA ILE A 60 4.49 -8.39 16.73
C ILE A 60 3.46 -7.58 15.94
N ASP A 61 3.36 -6.27 16.20
CA ASP A 61 2.43 -5.39 15.49
C ASP A 61 2.71 -5.39 13.98
N LYS A 62 4.00 -5.40 13.57
CA LYS A 62 4.39 -5.54 12.16
C LYS A 62 3.95 -6.87 11.55
N VAL A 63 4.13 -7.99 12.26
CA VAL A 63 3.67 -9.31 11.80
C VAL A 63 2.14 -9.32 11.61
N ILE A 64 1.41 -8.81 12.60
CA ILE A 64 -0.06 -8.80 12.57
C ILE A 64 -0.57 -7.91 11.46
N TRP A 65 0.04 -6.73 11.28
CA TRP A 65 -0.29 -5.82 10.19
C TRP A 65 -0.05 -6.46 8.82
N GLU A 66 1.06 -7.16 8.64
CA GLU A 66 1.36 -7.82 7.37
C GLU A 66 0.39 -8.97 7.06
N VAL A 67 -0.05 -9.71 8.08
CA VAL A 67 -1.07 -10.76 7.92
C VAL A 67 -2.44 -10.14 7.63
N GLN A 68 -2.79 -9.01 8.24
CA GLN A 68 -4.00 -8.25 7.88
C GLN A 68 -3.95 -7.79 6.43
N ARG A 69 -2.82 -7.23 5.97
CA ARG A 69 -2.60 -6.86 4.57
C ARG A 69 -2.79 -8.06 3.64
N TRP A 70 -2.21 -9.21 3.99
CA TRP A 70 -2.39 -10.45 3.22
C TRP A 70 -3.86 -10.88 3.15
N ASN A 71 -4.59 -10.84 4.28
CA ASN A 71 -6.01 -11.18 4.30
C ASN A 71 -6.85 -10.25 3.44
N GLU A 72 -6.66 -8.93 3.58
CA GLU A 72 -7.42 -7.96 2.81
C GLU A 72 -7.19 -8.14 1.31
N LYS A 73 -5.93 -8.36 0.91
CA LYS A 73 -5.56 -8.69 -0.47
C LYS A 73 -6.28 -9.93 -0.97
N HIS A 74 -6.26 -11.04 -0.23
CA HIS A 74 -6.87 -12.29 -0.69
C HIS A 74 -8.38 -12.35 -0.50
N ALA A 75 -8.94 -11.55 0.41
CA ALA A 75 -10.38 -11.40 0.58
C ALA A 75 -11.01 -10.89 -0.72
N SER A 76 -10.31 -10.01 -1.45
CA SER A 76 -10.77 -9.47 -2.74
C SER A 76 -11.02 -10.54 -3.82
N LEU A 77 -10.47 -11.75 -3.67
CA LEU A 77 -10.70 -12.86 -4.60
C LEU A 77 -12.08 -13.48 -4.44
N PHE A 78 -12.74 -13.25 -3.31
CA PHE A 78 -14.08 -13.71 -3.03
C PHE A 78 -15.01 -12.51 -3.16
N GLY A 79 -15.99 -12.59 -4.06
CA GLY A 79 -16.97 -11.52 -4.18
C GLY A 79 -17.70 -11.28 -2.86
N ASP A 80 -18.05 -10.02 -2.60
CA ASP A 80 -18.93 -9.67 -1.48
C ASP A 80 -20.27 -10.39 -1.69
N GLU A 81 -20.64 -11.31 -0.80
CA GLU A 81 -22.03 -11.76 -0.74
C GLU A 81 -22.84 -10.53 -0.33
N LYS A 82 -23.65 -9.99 -1.25
CA LYS A 82 -24.79 -9.16 -0.85
C LYS A 82 -25.53 -9.97 0.22
N PRO A 83 -25.77 -9.44 1.43
CA PRO A 83 -26.50 -10.18 2.44
C PRO A 83 -27.81 -10.61 1.80
N GLY A 84 -27.97 -11.93 1.64
CA GLY A 84 -29.15 -12.53 1.02
C GLY A 84 -30.35 -12.20 1.88
N GLY A 85 -31.04 -11.10 1.55
CA GLY A 85 -32.30 -10.73 2.13
C GLY A 85 -33.40 -11.63 1.58
N LEU A 86 -33.45 -12.86 2.05
CA LEU A 86 -34.63 -13.71 1.93
C LEU A 86 -35.01 -14.14 3.34
N PHE A 87 -36.14 -13.58 3.80
CA PHE A 87 -36.84 -13.93 5.04
C PHE A 87 -36.08 -13.66 6.34
N GLY A 88 -35.89 -12.39 6.72
CA GLY A 88 -35.86 -11.92 8.12
C GLY A 88 -34.78 -12.48 9.07
N ILE A 89 -34.02 -13.49 8.67
CA ILE A 89 -33.00 -14.15 9.44
C ILE A 89 -31.68 -13.69 8.84
N LYS A 90 -31.08 -12.69 9.48
CA LYS A 90 -29.68 -12.34 9.25
C LYS A 90 -28.82 -13.50 9.77
N THR A 91 -28.77 -14.60 9.04
CA THR A 91 -27.72 -15.59 9.24
C THR A 91 -26.43 -14.87 8.93
N GLN A 92 -25.68 -14.47 9.97
CA GLN A 92 -24.30 -14.03 9.86
C GLN A 92 -23.48 -15.23 9.38
N ARG A 93 -23.57 -15.57 8.10
CA ARG A 93 -22.61 -16.46 7.48
C ARG A 93 -21.26 -15.78 7.64
N ALA A 94 -20.28 -16.50 8.19
CA ALA A 94 -18.92 -16.01 8.30
C ALA A 94 -18.48 -15.50 6.92
N HIS A 95 -17.92 -14.29 6.87
CA HIS A 95 -17.43 -13.73 5.62
C HIS A 95 -16.48 -14.73 4.96
N ARG A 96 -16.52 -14.94 3.64
CA ARG A 96 -15.68 -15.97 2.98
C ARG A 96 -14.19 -15.75 3.22
N SER A 97 -13.77 -14.51 3.51
CA SER A 97 -12.40 -14.19 3.93
C SER A 97 -12.01 -14.77 5.29
N GLU A 98 -12.96 -15.16 6.16
CA GLU A 98 -12.69 -15.80 7.44
C GLU A 98 -12.02 -17.17 7.25
N HIS A 99 -12.26 -17.83 6.10
CA HIS A 99 -11.60 -19.08 5.74
C HIS A 99 -10.11 -18.88 5.43
N LEU A 100 -9.67 -17.66 5.11
CA LEU A 100 -8.25 -17.37 4.90
C LEU A 100 -7.40 -17.60 6.17
N ARG A 101 -8.04 -17.55 7.35
CA ARG A 101 -7.39 -17.85 8.63
C ARG A 101 -6.87 -19.27 8.73
N MET A 102 -7.52 -20.21 8.03
CA MET A 102 -7.08 -21.59 7.97
C MET A 102 -5.66 -21.70 7.41
N PHE A 103 -5.24 -20.73 6.59
CA PHE A 103 -3.99 -20.74 5.85
C PHE A 103 -2.84 -19.98 6.53
N TYR A 104 -3.06 -19.38 7.70
CA TYR A 104 -2.01 -18.58 8.36
C TYR A 104 -0.74 -19.36 8.70
N HIS A 105 -0.89 -20.65 8.99
CA HIS A 105 0.24 -21.54 9.26
C HIS A 105 1.07 -21.86 8.00
N CYS A 106 0.52 -21.61 6.81
CA CYS A 106 1.15 -21.86 5.52
C CYS A 106 1.79 -20.60 4.89
N LEU A 107 1.75 -19.46 5.58
CA LEU A 107 2.36 -18.22 5.12
C LEU A 107 3.87 -18.38 5.01
N VAL A 108 4.41 -18.06 3.84
CA VAL A 108 5.84 -18.04 3.55
C VAL A 108 6.34 -16.61 3.76
N TRP A 109 7.30 -16.43 4.65
CA TRP A 109 7.88 -15.12 4.96
C TRP A 109 9.16 -14.89 4.16
N LYS A 110 9.39 -13.66 3.72
CA LYS A 110 10.66 -13.27 3.10
C LYS A 110 11.78 -13.30 4.15
N ALA A 111 12.97 -13.67 3.71
CA ALA A 111 14.12 -13.73 4.60
C ALA A 111 14.42 -12.36 5.22
N HIS A 112 14.57 -12.32 6.54
CA HIS A 112 14.97 -11.12 7.30
C HIS A 112 14.00 -9.92 7.20
N MET A 113 12.75 -10.13 6.77
CA MET A 113 11.76 -9.06 6.61
C MET A 113 10.41 -9.45 7.22
N PHE A 114 9.67 -8.47 7.74
CA PHE A 114 8.27 -8.64 8.17
C PHE A 114 7.32 -8.56 6.98
N GLU A 115 7.63 -9.29 5.90
CA GLU A 115 6.86 -9.28 4.66
C GLU A 115 6.57 -10.71 4.23
N ILE A 116 5.32 -10.98 3.85
CA ILE A 116 4.92 -12.28 3.32
C ILE A 116 5.35 -12.36 1.85
N ASP A 117 5.97 -13.46 1.46
CA ASP A 117 6.13 -13.81 0.06
C ASP A 117 4.80 -14.32 -0.48
N ASP A 118 4.02 -13.40 -1.05
CA ASP A 118 2.68 -13.64 -1.57
C ASP A 118 2.65 -14.76 -2.62
N TYR A 119 3.59 -14.75 -3.57
CA TYR A 119 3.67 -15.73 -4.64
C TYR A 119 4.08 -17.11 -4.12
N ALA A 120 5.13 -17.18 -3.30
CA ALA A 120 5.57 -18.45 -2.70
C ALA A 120 4.50 -19.02 -1.77
N THR A 121 3.78 -18.16 -1.02
CA THR A 121 2.64 -18.55 -0.20
C THR A 121 1.53 -19.16 -1.07
N ALA A 122 1.14 -18.50 -2.15
CA ALA A 122 0.11 -19.02 -3.06
C ALA A 122 0.52 -20.37 -3.67
N GLN A 123 1.78 -20.52 -4.09
CA GLN A 123 2.29 -21.81 -4.57
C GLN A 123 2.25 -22.90 -3.49
N ASN A 124 2.65 -22.57 -2.26
CA ASN A 124 2.62 -23.49 -1.13
C ASN A 124 1.18 -23.94 -0.82
N LEU A 125 0.22 -23.01 -0.81
CA LEU A 125 -1.20 -23.29 -0.59
C LEU A 125 -1.80 -24.17 -1.69
N ILE A 126 -1.52 -23.88 -2.96
CA ILE A 126 -1.98 -24.69 -4.08
C ILE A 126 -1.49 -26.13 -3.96
N LYS A 127 -0.21 -26.30 -3.61
CA LYS A 127 0.45 -27.61 -3.56
C LYS A 127 0.02 -28.45 -2.35
N LYS A 128 -0.07 -27.84 -1.16
CA LYS A 128 -0.27 -28.57 0.11
C LYS A 128 -1.72 -28.59 0.57
N GLU A 129 -2.37 -27.43 0.59
CA GLU A 129 -3.69 -27.28 1.24
C GLU A 129 -4.85 -27.42 0.25
N CYS A 130 -4.67 -26.95 -0.99
CA CYS A 130 -5.75 -26.84 -1.97
C CYS A 130 -5.77 -27.99 -2.98
N TYR A 131 -5.03 -29.08 -2.78
CA TYR A 131 -4.90 -30.17 -3.77
C TYR A 131 -6.26 -30.72 -4.24
N ASN A 132 -7.24 -30.84 -3.33
CA ASN A 132 -8.59 -31.32 -3.62
C ASN A 132 -9.62 -30.20 -3.85
N TRP A 133 -9.18 -28.95 -4.00
CA TRP A 133 -10.06 -27.79 -4.20
C TRP A 133 -9.72 -27.05 -5.51
N PRO A 134 -10.17 -27.54 -6.68
CA PRO A 134 -9.82 -26.98 -7.98
C PRO A 134 -10.21 -25.51 -8.14
N GLN A 135 -11.32 -25.08 -7.55
CA GLN A 135 -11.74 -23.67 -7.61
C GLN A 135 -10.73 -22.76 -6.89
N MET A 136 -10.28 -23.13 -5.68
CA MET A 136 -9.30 -22.32 -4.95
C MET A 136 -7.95 -22.28 -5.67
N GLN A 137 -7.52 -23.41 -6.25
CA GLN A 137 -6.34 -23.46 -7.11
C GLN A 137 -6.46 -22.49 -8.29
N PHE A 138 -7.60 -22.51 -8.98
CA PHE A 138 -7.87 -21.61 -10.10
C PHE A 138 -7.84 -20.14 -9.67
N GLN A 139 -8.50 -19.80 -8.56
CA GLN A 139 -8.56 -18.43 -8.05
C GLN A 139 -7.17 -17.87 -7.71
N PHE A 140 -6.33 -18.64 -7.00
CA PHE A 140 -4.94 -18.25 -6.74
C PHE A 140 -4.12 -18.18 -8.04
N ALA A 141 -4.23 -19.17 -8.92
CA ALA A 141 -3.48 -19.20 -10.18
C ALA A 141 -3.82 -17.97 -11.05
N CYS A 142 -5.09 -17.57 -11.10
CA CYS A 142 -5.55 -16.34 -11.76
C CYS A 142 -4.96 -15.08 -11.13
N ALA A 143 -5.00 -14.97 -9.80
CA ALA A 143 -4.56 -13.80 -9.06
C ALA A 143 -3.04 -13.55 -9.20
N TYR A 144 -2.27 -14.63 -9.29
CA TYR A 144 -0.81 -14.62 -9.39
C TYR A 144 -0.29 -14.91 -10.81
N ALA A 145 -1.17 -14.91 -11.81
CA ALA A 145 -0.85 -15.20 -13.21
C ALA A 145 0.05 -16.45 -13.41
N MET A 146 -0.25 -17.54 -12.68
CA MET A 146 0.53 -18.78 -12.73
C MET A 146 0.24 -19.56 -14.02
N LEU A 147 0.89 -19.17 -15.11
CA LEU A 147 0.61 -19.67 -16.46
C LEU A 147 0.74 -21.19 -16.58
N ASP A 148 1.71 -21.79 -15.90
CA ASP A 148 1.95 -23.24 -15.93
C ASP A 148 0.74 -24.02 -15.39
N LEU A 149 0.09 -23.50 -14.36
CA LEU A 149 -1.13 -24.08 -13.80
C LEU A 149 -2.34 -23.76 -14.67
N LEU A 150 -2.46 -22.51 -15.13
CA LEU A 150 -3.64 -22.05 -15.89
C LEU A 150 -3.75 -22.73 -17.26
N LYS A 151 -2.63 -23.07 -17.89
CA LYS A 151 -2.59 -23.77 -19.19
C LYS A 151 -2.62 -25.29 -19.07
N ASP A 152 -2.57 -25.84 -17.86
CA ASP A 152 -2.66 -27.28 -17.63
C ASP A 152 -4.09 -27.78 -17.89
N LYS A 153 -4.29 -28.40 -19.04
CA LYS A 153 -5.59 -28.95 -19.47
C LYS A 153 -6.08 -30.10 -18.59
N TYR A 154 -5.20 -30.79 -17.86
CA TYR A 154 -5.61 -31.83 -16.92
C TYR A 154 -6.21 -31.22 -15.64
N ARG A 155 -5.74 -30.03 -15.25
CA ARG A 155 -6.26 -29.29 -14.09
C ARG A 155 -7.48 -28.45 -14.44
N PHE A 156 -7.47 -27.74 -15.56
CA PHE A 156 -8.53 -26.82 -15.96
C PHE A 156 -9.02 -27.12 -17.38
N ASP A 157 -9.69 -28.26 -17.54
CA ASP A 157 -10.37 -28.62 -18.78
C ASP A 157 -11.55 -27.68 -19.10
N ALA A 158 -12.08 -27.80 -20.32
CA ALA A 158 -13.20 -26.98 -20.79
C ALA A 158 -14.48 -27.12 -19.94
N ILE A 159 -14.72 -28.29 -19.34
CA ILE A 159 -15.90 -28.56 -18.52
C ILE A 159 -15.77 -27.81 -17.18
N ARG A 160 -14.59 -27.87 -16.55
CA ARG A 160 -14.26 -27.15 -15.31
C ARG A 160 -14.29 -25.65 -15.54
N LEU A 161 -13.72 -25.15 -16.63
CA LEU A 161 -13.78 -23.73 -16.97
C LEU A 161 -15.24 -23.26 -17.18
N LYS A 162 -16.09 -24.08 -17.82
CA LYS A 162 -17.53 -23.79 -17.95
C LYS A 162 -18.25 -23.79 -16.60
N ALA A 163 -17.89 -24.70 -15.69
CA ALA A 163 -18.42 -24.73 -14.33
C ALA A 163 -17.97 -23.52 -13.51
N PHE A 164 -16.71 -23.10 -13.64
CA PHE A 164 -16.18 -21.89 -13.01
C PHE A 164 -16.84 -20.64 -13.59
N SER A 165 -17.06 -20.57 -14.89
CA SER A 165 -17.77 -19.45 -15.52
C SER A 165 -19.13 -19.23 -14.88
N LYS A 166 -19.89 -20.29 -14.58
CA LYS A 166 -21.19 -20.17 -13.89
C LYS A 166 -21.09 -19.72 -12.43
N LYS A 167 -19.99 -20.04 -11.74
CA LYS A 167 -19.82 -19.76 -10.30
C LYS A 167 -19.08 -18.46 -10.00
N LEU A 168 -18.27 -17.99 -10.96
CA LEU A 168 -17.27 -16.94 -10.79
C LEU A 168 -17.41 -15.80 -11.81
N SER A 169 -18.44 -15.82 -12.68
CA SER A 169 -18.66 -14.85 -13.78
C SER A 169 -18.64 -13.39 -13.35
N ASP A 170 -19.07 -13.10 -12.13
CA ASP A 170 -19.31 -11.72 -11.69
C ASP A 170 -18.01 -10.99 -11.33
N HIS A 171 -16.89 -11.71 -11.28
CA HIS A 171 -15.60 -11.16 -10.92
C HIS A 171 -14.73 -10.94 -12.16
N CYS A 172 -14.23 -9.70 -12.35
CA CYS A 172 -13.47 -9.29 -13.53
C CYS A 172 -12.25 -10.20 -13.81
N LEU A 173 -11.51 -10.58 -12.77
CA LEU A 173 -10.35 -11.49 -12.86
C LEU A 173 -10.69 -12.83 -13.53
N TYR A 174 -11.76 -13.50 -13.08
CA TYR A 174 -12.09 -14.84 -13.57
C TYR A 174 -12.70 -14.77 -14.96
N SER A 175 -13.54 -13.78 -15.22
CA SER A 175 -14.08 -13.53 -16.56
C SER A 175 -12.97 -13.28 -17.58
N PHE A 176 -11.91 -12.56 -17.21
CA PHE A 176 -10.71 -12.41 -18.03
C PHE A 176 -10.03 -13.73 -18.31
N TRP A 177 -9.62 -14.47 -17.27
CA TRP A 177 -8.89 -15.73 -17.45
C TRP A 177 -9.69 -16.78 -18.21
N ILE A 178 -10.97 -16.94 -17.90
CA ILE A 178 -11.85 -17.89 -18.60
C ILE A 178 -11.98 -17.52 -20.09
N THR A 179 -12.06 -16.22 -20.40
CA THR A 179 -12.12 -15.75 -21.79
C THR A 179 -10.83 -16.09 -22.54
N ILE A 180 -9.66 -15.78 -21.99
CA ILE A 180 -8.38 -16.02 -22.69
C ILE A 180 -7.99 -17.50 -22.71
N LEU A 181 -8.45 -18.31 -21.75
CA LEU A 181 -8.21 -19.75 -21.72
C LEU A 181 -9.19 -20.53 -22.61
N SER A 182 -10.28 -19.90 -23.08
CA SER A 182 -11.29 -20.56 -23.94
C SER A 182 -10.71 -21.00 -25.29
N SER A 183 -9.79 -20.23 -25.86
CA SER A 183 -9.14 -20.55 -27.13
C SER A 183 -7.83 -19.76 -27.30
N PRO A 184 -6.86 -20.30 -28.07
CA PRO A 184 -5.63 -19.56 -28.40
C PRO A 184 -5.90 -18.23 -29.11
N VAL A 185 -6.91 -18.19 -29.98
CA VAL A 185 -7.31 -16.97 -30.71
C VAL A 185 -7.85 -15.89 -29.76
N ALA A 186 -8.55 -16.28 -28.69
CA ALA A 186 -9.03 -15.33 -27.68
C ALA A 186 -7.88 -14.66 -26.93
N TRP A 187 -6.76 -15.37 -26.75
CA TRP A 187 -5.55 -14.81 -26.16
C TRP A 187 -5.00 -13.65 -27.01
N GLU A 188 -4.73 -13.91 -28.29
CA GLU A 188 -4.24 -12.89 -29.22
C GLU A 188 -5.21 -11.73 -29.32
N ARG A 189 -6.51 -12.03 -29.51
CA ARG A 189 -7.55 -11.00 -29.59
C ARG A 189 -7.60 -10.10 -28.36
N MET A 190 -7.33 -10.61 -27.15
CA MET A 190 -7.42 -9.81 -25.93
C MET A 190 -6.37 -8.70 -25.89
N PHE A 191 -5.17 -8.98 -26.40
CA PHE A 191 -4.03 -8.07 -26.38
C PHE A 191 -3.78 -7.37 -27.72
N SER A 192 -4.30 -7.88 -28.83
CA SER A 192 -4.24 -7.24 -30.14
C SER A 192 -5.19 -6.04 -30.16
N SER A 193 -4.64 -4.84 -29.98
CA SER A 193 -5.37 -3.61 -30.23
C SER A 193 -4.41 -2.49 -30.59
N ASP A 194 -4.63 -1.90 -31.76
CA ASP A 194 -3.95 -0.68 -32.20
C ASP A 194 -4.55 0.58 -31.54
N ALA A 195 -5.60 0.41 -30.72
CA ALA A 195 -6.22 1.51 -30.01
C ALA A 195 -5.36 1.98 -28.84
N LEU A 196 -5.41 3.30 -28.59
CA LEU A 196 -4.77 3.95 -27.45
C LEU A 196 -5.24 3.36 -26.11
N ALA A 197 -6.52 3.07 -25.99
CA ALA A 197 -7.11 2.48 -24.80
C ALA A 197 -7.21 0.95 -24.93
N PRO A 198 -6.77 0.18 -23.91
CA PRO A 198 -6.96 -1.25 -23.93
C PRO A 198 -8.43 -1.61 -23.72
N LYS A 199 -8.77 -2.86 -24.05
CA LYS A 199 -10.12 -3.40 -23.88
C LYS A 199 -10.59 -3.26 -22.43
N GLN A 200 -11.87 -2.96 -22.25
CA GLN A 200 -12.45 -2.72 -20.92
C GLN A 200 -12.15 -3.84 -19.92
N MET A 201 -12.26 -5.10 -20.33
CA MET A 201 -11.95 -6.25 -19.48
C MET A 201 -10.50 -6.22 -18.98
N LEU A 202 -9.54 -5.90 -19.87
CA LEU A 202 -8.13 -5.78 -19.52
C LEU A 202 -7.89 -4.62 -18.53
N SER A 203 -8.51 -3.46 -18.78
CA SER A 203 -8.46 -2.31 -17.88
C SER A 203 -9.00 -2.62 -16.50
N LEU A 204 -10.11 -3.37 -16.40
CA LEU A 204 -10.71 -3.77 -15.13
C LEU A 204 -9.80 -4.73 -14.34
N VAL A 205 -9.22 -5.73 -15.00
CA VAL A 205 -8.30 -6.66 -14.34
C VAL A 205 -7.01 -5.99 -13.92
N PHE A 206 -6.48 -5.09 -14.75
CA PHE A 206 -5.32 -4.29 -14.40
C PHE A 206 -5.60 -3.40 -13.18
N GLN A 207 -6.74 -2.70 -13.16
CA GLN A 207 -7.17 -1.93 -12.01
C GLN A 207 -7.33 -2.80 -10.75
N PHE A 208 -7.95 -3.97 -10.88
CA PHE A 208 -8.09 -4.93 -9.79
C PHE A 208 -6.73 -5.37 -9.23
N ALA A 209 -5.78 -5.70 -10.12
CA ALA A 209 -4.44 -6.15 -9.74
C ALA A 209 -3.70 -5.06 -8.96
N ILE A 210 -3.77 -3.81 -9.42
CA ILE A 210 -3.13 -2.68 -8.75
C ILE A 210 -3.76 -2.40 -7.39
N LEU A 211 -5.09 -2.28 -7.32
CA LEU A 211 -5.79 -1.90 -6.09
C LEU A 211 -5.60 -2.93 -4.97
N ASN A 212 -5.50 -4.22 -5.33
CA ASN A 212 -5.36 -5.31 -4.36
C ASN A 212 -3.91 -5.84 -4.25
N GLY A 213 -2.95 -5.25 -4.95
CA GLY A 213 -1.54 -5.61 -4.78
C GLY A 213 -1.08 -6.89 -5.46
N PHE A 214 -1.78 -7.39 -6.49
CA PHE A 214 -1.37 -8.57 -7.25
C PHE A 214 -0.30 -8.20 -8.29
N PHE A 215 0.95 -8.13 -7.83
CA PHE A 215 2.10 -7.70 -8.61
C PHE A 215 2.32 -8.56 -9.87
N GLU A 216 2.23 -9.88 -9.75
CA GLU A 216 2.49 -10.83 -10.82
C GLU A 216 1.47 -10.68 -11.96
N LEU A 217 0.20 -10.48 -11.61
CA LEU A 217 -0.86 -10.22 -12.58
C LEU A 217 -0.70 -8.85 -13.25
N MET A 218 -0.36 -7.82 -12.47
CA MET A 218 -0.08 -6.49 -13.00
C MET A 218 1.09 -6.54 -14.00
N ASN A 219 2.20 -7.17 -13.62
CA ASN A 219 3.37 -7.33 -14.47
C ASN A 219 3.05 -8.16 -15.73
N PHE A 220 2.29 -9.25 -15.57
CA PHE A 220 1.83 -10.07 -16.69
C PHE A 220 1.06 -9.25 -17.74
N ILE A 221 0.15 -8.37 -17.30
CA ILE A 221 -0.60 -7.48 -18.18
C ILE A 221 0.31 -6.41 -18.77
N TRP A 222 1.14 -5.77 -17.94
CA TRP A 222 2.04 -4.69 -18.34
C TRP A 222 2.93 -5.10 -19.51
N GLU A 223 3.54 -6.29 -19.43
CA GLU A 223 4.42 -6.84 -20.48
C GLU A 223 3.70 -7.16 -21.80
N ARG A 224 2.37 -7.12 -21.85
CA ARG A 224 1.56 -7.54 -23.02
C ARG A 224 0.72 -6.42 -23.63
N VAL A 225 0.75 -5.23 -23.05
CA VAL A 225 0.12 -4.03 -23.60
C VAL A 225 1.14 -3.12 -24.26
N THR A 226 0.69 -2.32 -25.22
CA THR A 226 1.56 -1.36 -25.93
C THR A 226 1.96 -0.20 -25.01
N ASN A 227 3.05 0.51 -25.32
CA ASN A 227 3.49 1.67 -24.53
C ASN A 227 2.40 2.75 -24.40
N ALA A 228 1.63 2.97 -25.45
CA ALA A 228 0.54 3.94 -25.43
C ALA A 228 -0.59 3.52 -24.46
N GLN A 229 -0.92 2.22 -24.44
CA GLN A 229 -1.87 1.66 -23.48
C GLN A 229 -1.33 1.70 -22.05
N ARG A 230 -0.04 1.41 -21.84
CA ARG A 230 0.66 1.51 -20.54
C ARG A 230 0.55 2.90 -19.94
N GLU A 231 0.82 3.93 -20.75
CA GLU A 231 0.67 5.32 -20.34
C GLU A 231 -0.78 5.62 -19.94
N TYR A 232 -1.73 5.28 -20.82
CA TYR A 232 -3.15 5.55 -20.62
C TYR A 232 -3.69 4.91 -19.33
N ILE A 233 -3.53 3.60 -19.16
CA ILE A 233 -4.05 2.91 -17.98
C ILE A 233 -3.24 3.25 -16.74
N GLY A 234 -1.92 3.36 -16.86
CA GLY A 234 -1.05 3.57 -15.71
C GLY A 234 -1.24 4.97 -15.11
N ILE A 235 -1.33 6.02 -15.92
CA ILE A 235 -1.62 7.39 -15.43
C ILE A 235 -3.01 7.45 -14.78
N LEU A 236 -4.02 6.84 -15.41
CA LEU A 236 -5.38 6.83 -14.88
C LEU A 236 -5.48 6.09 -13.54
N GLN A 237 -4.74 4.99 -13.37
CA GLN A 237 -4.72 4.26 -12.10
C GLN A 237 -3.80 4.92 -11.06
N TRP A 238 -2.71 5.59 -11.47
CA TRP A 238 -1.78 6.26 -10.56
C TRP A 238 -2.49 7.25 -9.62
N GLY A 239 -3.34 8.12 -10.17
CA GLY A 239 -4.11 9.07 -9.37
C GLY A 239 -5.02 8.42 -8.32
N LYS A 240 -5.47 7.17 -8.56
CA LYS A 240 -6.31 6.42 -7.61
C LYS A 240 -5.50 5.71 -6.53
N ILE A 241 -4.26 5.32 -6.81
CA ILE A 241 -3.48 4.44 -5.94
C ILE A 241 -2.41 5.18 -5.14
N CYS A 242 -1.92 6.31 -5.64
CA CYS A 242 -0.80 7.07 -5.08
C CYS A 242 -0.89 7.25 -3.54
N PHE A 243 -2.09 7.55 -3.01
CA PHE A 243 -2.37 7.69 -1.57
C PHE A 243 -3.23 6.58 -0.94
N ARG A 244 -3.57 5.54 -1.72
CA ARG A 244 -4.40 4.41 -1.27
C ARG A 244 -3.65 3.08 -1.32
N ALA A 245 -2.46 3.06 -1.90
CA ALA A 245 -1.65 1.87 -2.06
C ALA A 245 -1.24 1.33 -0.68
N LYS A 246 -1.47 0.04 -0.49
CA LYS A 246 -0.98 -0.73 0.68
C LYS A 246 0.21 -1.62 0.31
N HIS A 247 0.61 -1.61 -0.96
CA HIS A 247 1.52 -2.58 -1.54
C HIS A 247 2.70 -1.85 -2.19
N GLY A 248 3.83 -1.81 -1.48
CA GLY A 248 5.01 -1.04 -1.90
C GLY A 248 5.62 -1.53 -3.22
N SER A 249 5.55 -2.84 -3.50
CA SER A 249 6.04 -3.43 -4.76
C SER A 249 5.27 -2.93 -5.98
N VAL A 250 3.94 -2.89 -5.90
CA VAL A 250 3.06 -2.37 -6.96
C VAL A 250 3.29 -0.87 -7.17
N LEU A 251 3.36 -0.11 -6.07
CA LEU A 251 3.60 1.33 -6.14
C LEU A 251 4.96 1.64 -6.78
N ARG A 252 6.02 0.96 -6.35
CA ARG A 252 7.39 1.15 -6.88
C ARG A 252 7.45 0.83 -8.37
N PHE A 253 6.97 -0.34 -8.78
CA PHE A 253 6.98 -0.74 -10.18
C PHE A 253 6.24 0.25 -11.07
N LEU A 254 5.00 0.64 -10.69
CA LEU A 254 4.23 1.60 -11.48
C LEU A 254 4.90 2.96 -11.51
N CYS A 255 5.49 3.39 -10.39
CA CYS A 255 6.22 4.65 -10.32
C CYS A 255 7.41 4.66 -11.28
N ASP A 256 8.23 3.62 -11.25
CA ASP A 256 9.42 3.49 -12.11
C ASP A 256 9.01 3.52 -13.58
N GLN A 257 8.08 2.65 -13.96
CA GLN A 257 7.61 2.51 -15.33
C GLN A 257 6.91 3.77 -15.86
N LEU A 258 6.07 4.42 -15.05
CA LEU A 258 5.41 5.66 -15.47
C LEU A 258 6.36 6.86 -15.50
N CYS A 259 7.39 6.88 -14.66
CA CYS A 259 8.41 7.91 -14.72
C CYS A 259 9.25 7.82 -16.00
N GLU A 260 9.51 6.60 -16.49
CA GLU A 260 10.19 6.39 -17.77
C GLU A 260 9.34 6.89 -18.94
N ILE A 261 8.03 6.63 -18.90
CA ILE A 261 7.10 7.05 -19.96
C ILE A 261 6.85 8.58 -19.92
N ASN A 262 6.42 9.12 -18.78
CA ASN A 262 6.00 10.51 -18.66
C ASN A 262 6.20 11.07 -17.24
N SER A 263 7.44 11.45 -16.92
CA SER A 263 7.79 11.98 -15.60
C SER A 263 7.03 13.26 -15.23
N ASN A 264 6.78 14.15 -16.19
CA ASN A 264 6.19 15.46 -15.91
C ASN A 264 4.72 15.37 -15.49
N THR A 265 3.94 14.56 -16.21
CA THR A 265 2.54 14.30 -15.86
C THR A 265 2.46 13.60 -14.51
N LEU A 266 3.33 12.61 -14.28
CA LEU A 266 3.35 11.88 -13.02
C LEU A 266 3.67 12.79 -11.83
N VAL A 267 4.66 13.67 -11.98
CA VAL A 267 5.03 14.68 -10.97
C VAL A 267 3.84 15.56 -10.61
N ARG A 268 3.12 16.10 -11.60
CA ARG A 268 1.95 16.98 -11.34
C ARG A 268 0.80 16.26 -10.63
N ILE A 269 0.46 15.05 -11.07
CA ILE A 269 -0.62 14.27 -10.44
C ILE A 269 -0.26 13.92 -9.00
N THR A 270 0.99 13.49 -8.78
CA THR A 270 1.50 13.13 -7.45
C THR A 270 1.52 14.35 -6.54
N TRP A 271 2.03 15.48 -7.02
CA TRP A 271 2.08 16.74 -6.27
C TRP A 271 0.71 17.19 -5.78
N ASN A 272 -0.30 17.22 -6.65
CA ASN A 272 -1.64 17.67 -6.28
C ASN A 272 -2.22 16.84 -5.12
N ALA A 273 -2.08 15.51 -5.20
CA ALA A 273 -2.53 14.63 -4.12
C ALA A 273 -1.69 14.78 -2.84
N PHE A 274 -0.38 14.95 -3.00
CA PHE A 274 0.58 15.02 -1.89
C PHE A 274 0.48 16.35 -1.12
N TYR A 275 0.33 17.45 -1.84
CA TYR A 275 0.14 18.78 -1.26
C TYR A 275 -1.24 18.92 -0.59
N ASP A 276 -2.31 18.36 -1.17
CA ASP A 276 -3.63 18.29 -0.53
C ASP A 276 -3.59 17.48 0.79
N ALA A 277 -2.83 16.38 0.83
CA ALA A 277 -2.63 15.61 2.06
C ALA A 277 -1.91 16.42 3.16
N LEU A 278 -0.85 17.16 2.79
CA LEU A 278 -0.18 18.08 3.72
C LEU A 278 -1.16 19.16 4.20
N HIS A 279 -1.88 19.82 3.30
CA HIS A 279 -2.80 20.89 3.68
C HIS A 279 -3.90 20.41 4.63
N LYS A 280 -4.43 19.20 4.41
CA LYS A 280 -5.38 18.55 5.33
C LYS A 280 -4.76 18.26 6.70
N SER A 281 -3.46 17.98 6.79
CA SER A 281 -2.79 17.85 8.09
C SER A 281 -2.63 19.19 8.81
N ILE A 282 -2.45 20.30 8.06
CA ILE A 282 -2.33 21.67 8.58
C ILE A 282 -3.68 22.23 9.05
N GLN A 283 -4.75 22.11 8.24
CA GLN A 283 -6.08 22.67 8.56
C GLN A 283 -6.72 22.08 9.82
N VAL A 284 -6.32 20.87 10.21
CA VAL A 284 -6.82 20.20 11.42
C VAL A 284 -6.39 20.91 12.71
N GLU A 285 -5.37 21.79 12.65
CA GLU A 285 -4.94 22.61 13.79
C GLU A 285 -5.75 23.91 13.96
N SER A 286 -6.45 24.41 12.93
CA SER A 286 -6.96 25.79 12.93
C SER A 286 -8.42 25.98 13.38
N PHE A 287 -9.21 24.92 13.57
CA PHE A 287 -10.61 25.06 14.01
C PHE A 287 -10.97 24.11 15.16
N LEU A 288 -11.15 24.72 16.34
CA LEU A 288 -12.01 24.31 17.48
C LEU A 288 -12.56 22.88 17.43
N MET A 289 -11.74 21.85 17.72
CA MET A 289 -12.11 20.61 18.43
C MET A 289 -10.85 19.73 18.57
N LYS A 290 -10.19 19.78 19.74
CA LYS A 290 -9.10 18.87 20.13
C LYS A 290 -9.67 17.47 20.42
N GLY A 291 -10.09 16.75 19.38
CA GLY A 291 -10.52 15.35 19.49
C GLY A 291 -9.37 14.38 19.15
N ALA A 292 -9.29 13.25 19.85
CA ALA A 292 -8.36 12.15 19.54
C ALA A 292 -8.46 11.65 18.08
N ASN A 293 -9.59 11.91 17.41
CA ASN A 293 -9.85 11.56 16.02
C ASN A 293 -9.06 12.42 15.01
N ASN A 294 -8.75 13.67 15.37
CA ASN A 294 -7.98 14.59 14.52
C ASN A 294 -6.50 14.21 14.48
N LYS A 295 -5.94 13.82 15.63
CA LYS A 295 -4.57 13.29 15.72
C LYS A 295 -4.40 12.02 14.87
N ARG A 296 -5.35 11.08 14.94
CA ARG A 296 -5.32 9.86 14.12
C ARG A 296 -5.31 10.14 12.62
N LYS A 297 -6.10 11.12 12.14
CA LYS A 297 -6.12 11.50 10.72
C LYS A 297 -4.81 12.16 10.27
N ARG A 298 -4.20 12.99 11.12
CA ARG A 298 -2.88 13.57 10.88
C ARG A 298 -1.82 12.48 10.77
N ASP A 299 -1.77 11.57 11.76
CA ASP A 299 -0.81 10.47 11.78
C ASP A 299 -0.99 9.55 10.55
N ASP A 300 -2.23 9.31 10.12
CA ASP A 300 -2.55 8.53 8.90
C ASP A 300 -2.07 9.24 7.62
N ASN A 301 -2.26 10.55 7.49
CA ASN A 301 -1.76 11.31 6.35
C ASN A 301 -0.23 11.32 6.30
N LEU A 302 0.44 11.51 7.45
CA LEU A 302 1.90 11.47 7.54
C LEU A 302 2.45 10.10 7.13
N ARG A 303 1.83 9.01 7.61
CA ARG A 303 2.22 7.65 7.22
C ARG A 303 2.04 7.40 5.72
N LYS A 304 0.98 7.93 5.11
CA LYS A 304 0.78 7.82 3.66
C LYS A 304 1.82 8.61 2.87
N MET A 305 2.19 9.79 3.35
CA MET A 305 3.26 10.59 2.75
C MET A 305 4.61 9.86 2.85
N GLU A 306 4.95 9.33 4.02
CA GLU A 306 6.15 8.54 4.26
C GLU A 306 6.21 7.31 3.35
N PHE A 307 5.12 6.54 3.30
CA PHE A 307 5.00 5.37 2.42
C PHE A 307 5.23 5.72 0.94
N LEU A 308 4.63 6.83 0.48
CA LEU A 308 4.83 7.30 -0.88
C LEU A 308 6.28 7.70 -1.13
N LEU A 309 6.89 8.47 -0.23
CA LEU A 309 8.28 8.89 -0.36
C LEU A 309 9.22 7.69 -0.38
N GLU A 310 9.00 6.68 0.47
CA GLU A 310 9.81 5.46 0.56
C GLU A 310 9.77 4.64 -0.74
N HIS A 311 8.59 4.52 -1.36
CA HIS A 311 8.38 3.61 -2.49
C HIS A 311 8.42 4.27 -3.87
N CYS A 312 8.32 5.60 -3.96
CA CYS A 312 8.50 6.33 -5.22
C CYS A 312 9.96 6.37 -5.66
N CYS A 313 10.16 6.39 -6.97
CA CYS A 313 11.49 6.44 -7.58
C CYS A 313 12.20 7.77 -7.26
N PRO A 314 13.55 7.78 -7.23
CA PRO A 314 14.32 8.99 -6.91
C PRO A 314 14.01 10.17 -7.84
N ARG A 315 13.73 9.90 -9.12
CA ARG A 315 13.38 10.94 -10.10
C ARG A 315 12.08 11.64 -9.75
N LEU A 316 11.01 10.89 -9.46
CA LEU A 316 9.73 11.46 -9.03
C LEU A 316 9.89 12.24 -7.73
N ARG A 317 10.55 11.64 -6.74
CA ARG A 317 10.76 12.22 -5.42
C ARG A 317 11.50 13.55 -5.51
N LYS A 318 12.63 13.60 -6.22
CA LYS A 318 13.44 14.81 -6.42
C LYS A 318 12.60 15.91 -7.06
N SER A 319 11.96 15.61 -8.20
CA SER A 319 11.16 16.59 -8.94
C SER A 319 9.97 17.08 -8.13
N MET A 320 9.21 16.18 -7.50
CA MET A 320 8.05 16.51 -6.67
C MET A 320 8.42 17.43 -5.50
N LEU A 321 9.48 17.12 -4.74
CA LEU A 321 9.87 17.93 -3.58
C LEU A 321 10.42 19.31 -3.97
N SER A 322 10.97 19.46 -5.19
CA SER A 322 11.44 20.74 -5.72
C SER A 322 10.36 21.61 -6.36
N LEU A 323 9.13 21.10 -6.53
CA LEU A 323 8.07 21.85 -7.20
C LEU A 323 7.75 23.16 -6.48
N GLU A 324 7.37 24.16 -7.29
CA GLU A 324 6.99 25.50 -6.82
C GLU A 324 8.03 26.10 -5.84
N ASN A 325 9.33 25.90 -6.12
CA ASN A 325 10.44 26.37 -5.28
C ASN A 325 10.45 25.80 -3.85
N PHE A 326 10.24 24.49 -3.72
CA PHE A 326 10.18 23.78 -2.44
C PHE A 326 8.98 24.19 -1.57
N LYS A 327 7.86 24.59 -2.19
CA LYS A 327 6.67 25.10 -1.50
C LYS A 327 6.17 24.21 -0.37
N ILE A 328 6.22 22.90 -0.56
CA ILE A 328 5.73 21.95 0.43
C ILE A 328 6.57 21.93 1.71
N ILE A 329 7.88 22.15 1.57
CA ILE A 329 8.82 22.23 2.70
C ILE A 329 8.65 23.57 3.40
N THR A 330 8.52 24.65 2.62
CA THR A 330 8.32 25.98 3.17
C THR A 330 7.00 26.11 3.91
N ASP A 331 5.93 25.48 3.43
CA ASP A 331 4.62 25.49 4.09
C ASP A 331 4.65 24.62 5.35
N ALA A 332 5.26 23.43 5.29
CA ALA A 332 5.44 22.61 6.48
C ALA A 332 6.19 23.37 7.60
N TYR A 333 7.21 24.16 7.23
CA TYR A 333 7.91 25.05 8.15
C TYR A 333 7.03 26.22 8.62
N ALA A 334 6.37 26.93 7.69
CA ALA A 334 5.58 28.12 7.98
C ALA A 334 4.39 27.84 8.91
N TYR A 335 3.82 26.64 8.84
CA TYR A 335 2.72 26.15 9.67
C TYR A 335 3.17 25.28 10.85
N ASN A 336 4.47 25.26 11.19
CA ASN A 336 5.02 24.57 12.36
C ASN A 336 4.71 23.05 12.41
N GLN A 337 4.63 22.39 11.24
CA GLN A 337 4.42 20.95 11.13
C GLN A 337 5.75 20.20 11.26
N ASN A 338 6.29 20.13 12.48
CA ASN A 338 7.62 19.55 12.74
C ASN A 338 7.78 18.12 12.21
N ASP A 339 6.76 17.27 12.36
CA ASP A 339 6.82 15.88 11.90
C ASP A 339 6.87 15.79 10.36
N ALA A 340 6.02 16.57 9.68
CA ALA A 340 6.02 16.62 8.21
C ALA A 340 7.32 17.23 7.69
N PHE A 341 7.80 18.30 8.32
CA PHE A 341 9.04 18.96 7.94
C PHE A 341 10.24 18.03 8.09
N SER A 342 10.38 17.36 9.24
CA SER A 342 11.44 16.37 9.46
C SER A 342 11.39 15.25 8.41
N LEU A 343 10.20 14.68 8.19
CA LEU A 343 9.99 13.65 7.17
C LEU A 343 10.46 14.13 5.79
N LEU A 344 10.07 15.33 5.36
CA LEU A 344 10.45 15.85 4.04
C LEU A 344 11.96 16.01 3.89
N LEU A 345 12.66 16.46 4.94
CA LEU A 345 14.11 16.66 4.92
C LEU A 345 14.89 15.35 4.76
N ASP A 346 14.41 14.25 5.35
CA ASP A 346 15.05 12.93 5.27
C ASP A 346 15.13 12.38 3.82
N TYR A 347 14.32 12.94 2.92
CA TYR A 347 14.17 12.50 1.54
C TYR A 347 14.78 13.45 0.49
N LEU A 348 15.43 14.53 0.92
CA LEU A 348 16.13 15.47 0.04
C LEU A 348 17.60 15.07 -0.17
N SER A 349 18.12 15.32 -1.37
CA SER A 349 19.57 15.24 -1.60
C SER A 349 20.30 16.42 -0.97
N GLU A 350 21.62 16.31 -0.76
CA GLU A 350 22.44 17.39 -0.19
C GLU A 350 22.26 18.73 -0.94
N ASP A 351 22.26 18.69 -2.28
CA ASP A 351 22.00 19.89 -3.11
C ASP A 351 20.61 20.49 -2.86
N GLN A 352 19.58 19.65 -2.72
CA GLN A 352 18.22 20.10 -2.47
C GLN A 352 18.05 20.65 -1.06
N LEU A 353 18.77 20.11 -0.07
CA LEU A 353 18.78 20.63 1.29
C LEU A 353 19.33 22.06 1.34
N GLN A 354 20.40 22.34 0.60
CA GLN A 354 20.96 23.69 0.52
C GLN A 354 19.96 24.69 -0.09
N LEU A 355 19.32 24.32 -1.19
CA LEU A 355 18.32 25.16 -1.86
C LEU A 355 17.04 25.34 -1.01
N ALA A 356 16.52 24.26 -0.42
CA ALA A 356 15.36 24.32 0.47
C ALA A 356 15.63 25.20 1.70
N ARG A 357 16.85 25.17 2.24
CA ARG A 357 17.28 26.05 3.33
C ARG A 357 17.26 27.52 2.92
N GLN A 358 17.73 27.85 1.72
CA GLN A 358 17.66 29.22 1.19
C GLN A 358 16.20 29.70 1.07
N SER A 359 15.31 28.87 0.51
CA SER A 359 13.87 29.18 0.41
C SER A 359 13.22 29.37 1.79
N THR A 360 13.56 28.52 2.76
CA THR A 360 13.01 28.60 4.13
C THR A 360 13.53 29.84 4.87
N ASN A 361 14.81 30.16 4.71
CA ASN A 361 15.41 31.36 5.29
C ASN A 361 14.77 32.64 4.75
N ARG A 362 14.42 32.68 3.46
CA ARG A 362 13.72 33.80 2.84
C ARG A 362 12.36 34.07 3.50
N ILE A 363 11.58 33.02 3.75
CA ILE A 363 10.29 33.13 4.44
C ILE A 363 10.47 33.51 5.91
N TYR A 364 11.51 33.01 6.57
CA TYR A 364 11.84 33.45 7.93
C TYR A 364 12.20 34.94 7.97
N SER A 365 12.98 35.45 7.01
CA SER A 365 13.27 36.88 6.91
C SER A 365 12.02 37.72 6.62
N GLU A 366 11.16 37.28 5.71
CA GLU A 366 9.89 37.95 5.38
C GLU A 366 8.97 38.02 6.62
N LYS A 367 8.81 36.91 7.36
CA LYS A 367 8.05 36.90 8.64
C LYS A 367 8.66 37.82 9.70
N LYS A 368 9.99 37.89 9.79
CA LYS A 368 10.68 38.79 10.74
C LYS A 368 10.47 40.26 10.38
N GLU A 369 10.48 40.59 9.09
CA GLU A 369 10.17 41.94 8.60
C GLU A 369 8.71 42.30 8.83
N GLU A 370 7.75 41.40 8.55
CA GLU A 370 6.33 41.62 8.84
C GLU A 370 6.09 41.85 10.33
N PHE A 371 6.71 41.04 11.20
CA PHE A 371 6.60 41.22 12.65
C PHE A 371 7.21 42.55 13.09
N ALA A 372 8.35 42.95 12.51
CA ALA A 372 8.96 44.25 12.78
C ALA A 372 8.11 45.43 12.28
N VAL A 373 7.47 45.32 11.12
CA VAL A 373 6.56 46.33 10.57
C VAL A 373 5.28 46.42 11.41
N HIS A 374 4.70 45.30 11.81
CA HIS A 374 3.53 45.27 12.68
C HIS A 374 3.83 45.85 14.07
N TRP A 375 4.99 45.51 14.65
CA TRP A 375 5.44 46.05 15.91
C TRP A 375 5.70 47.56 15.83
N ARG A 376 6.35 48.04 14.76
CA ARG A 376 6.52 49.48 14.49
C ARG A 376 5.18 50.19 14.36
N LYS A 377 4.20 49.60 13.68
CA LYS A 377 2.85 50.15 13.54
C LYS A 377 2.14 50.26 14.89
N MET A 378 2.18 49.20 15.72
CA MET A 378 1.62 49.26 17.08
C MET A 378 2.31 50.29 17.97
N VAL A 379 3.63 50.45 17.86
CA VAL A 379 4.39 51.46 18.62
C VAL A 379 4.00 52.86 18.16
N PHE A 380 3.85 53.08 16.85
CA PHE A 380 3.40 54.36 16.29
C PHE A 380 1.97 54.70 16.72
N GLU A 381 1.05 53.73 16.69
CA GLU A 381 -0.33 53.87 17.15
C GLU A 381 -0.40 54.17 18.66
N ARG A 382 0.48 53.56 19.47
CA ARG A 382 0.61 53.87 20.91
C ARG A 382 1.24 55.24 21.19
N GLN A 383 2.14 55.71 20.33
CA GLN A 383 2.73 57.05 20.44
C GLN A 383 1.77 58.16 20.00
N GLN A 384 0.75 57.86 19.19
CA GLN A 384 -0.29 58.81 18.79
C GLN A 384 -1.48 58.87 19.76
N THR A 385 -1.54 57.94 20.72
CA THR A 385 -2.61 57.87 21.74
C THR A 385 -2.15 58.30 23.14
N ILE A 386 -0.89 58.73 23.27
CA ILE A 386 -0.34 59.50 24.41
C ILE A 386 -0.15 60.92 23.93
#